data_AF-A0A242MBS8-F1
#
_entry.id   AF-A0A242MBS8-F1
#
_cell.length_a   1.000
_cell.length_b   1.000
_cell.length_c   1.000
_cell.angle_alpha   90.00
_cell.angle_beta   90.00
_cell.angle_gamma   90.00
#
_symmetry.space_group_name_H-M   'P 1'
#
loop_
_entity.id
_entity.type
_entity.pdbx_description
1 polymer ?
#
loop_
_entity_poly.entity_id
_entity_poly.type
_entity_poly.pdbx_seq_one_letter_code
_entity_poly.pdbx_strand_id
1 'polypeptide(L)'
;MNNMFRMSDDEIDQLDQFLMSEFTSDETMMIDSLDGYLTAIAIGPVTLMPSEWIPGIWGPSPEDEPAFESVEQTQHIFNLVFRHFNNIVSTFERDPESIAPLFNINRFDDHHEYLDAESWAHGFMRAIDLRRSAWQPLFDDARSADWLRPLYLLGADDVSEEDELLVRSPAQREQLSEQIPDRIVSIYRYWLPYRHAVHERHLATTIQRTAPKIGRNDQCPCSSGKKFKKCCGTASILH
;
A
#
# COMPACT_ATOMS: atom_id res chain seq x y z
N MET A 1 -22.16 -15.19 0.13
CA MET A 1 -21.17 -15.23 1.24
C MET A 1 -20.94 -13.79 1.64
N ASN A 2 -21.25 -13.44 2.89
CA ASN A 2 -21.18 -12.06 3.38
C ASN A 2 -19.78 -11.50 3.15
N ASN A 3 -19.69 -10.42 2.37
CA ASN A 3 -18.44 -9.75 2.03
C ASN A 3 -17.98 -8.86 3.19
N MET A 4 -17.67 -9.48 4.33
CA MET A 4 -17.31 -8.81 5.59
C MET A 4 -15.98 -8.02 5.51
N PHE A 5 -15.35 -7.98 4.33
CA PHE A 5 -14.03 -7.37 4.11
C PHE A 5 -14.06 -6.17 3.14
N ARG A 6 -15.18 -5.89 2.45
CA ARG A 6 -15.33 -4.73 1.57
C ARG A 6 -16.00 -3.60 2.33
N MET A 7 -15.44 -2.39 2.25
CA MET A 7 -16.17 -1.21 2.73
C MET A 7 -17.48 -1.09 1.95
N SER A 8 -18.57 -0.80 2.65
CA SER A 8 -19.83 -0.46 1.98
C SER A 8 -19.74 0.94 1.37
N ASP A 9 -20.58 1.21 0.37
CA ASP A 9 -20.71 2.55 -0.23
C ASP A 9 -20.98 3.59 0.86
N ASP A 10 -21.87 3.31 1.82
CA ASP A 10 -22.13 4.18 2.98
C ASP A 10 -20.88 4.50 3.84
N GLU A 11 -19.90 3.59 3.90
CA GLU A 11 -18.66 3.81 4.67
C GLU A 11 -17.67 4.66 3.88
N ILE A 12 -17.65 4.52 2.55
CA ILE A 12 -16.87 5.36 1.65
C ILE A 12 -17.45 6.78 1.64
N ASP A 13 -18.76 6.93 1.50
CA ASP A 13 -19.46 8.22 1.51
C ASP A 13 -19.22 8.97 2.83
N GLN A 14 -19.22 8.25 3.97
CA GLN A 14 -18.89 8.85 5.28
C GLN A 14 -17.45 9.37 5.34
N LEU A 15 -16.49 8.62 4.79
CA LEU A 15 -15.10 9.05 4.76
C LEU A 15 -14.94 10.25 3.82
N ASP A 16 -15.50 10.19 2.62
CA ASP A 16 -15.48 11.27 1.63
C ASP A 16 -16.08 12.57 2.20
N GLN A 17 -17.27 12.47 2.84
CA GLN A 17 -17.90 13.62 3.48
C GLN A 17 -17.01 14.27 4.54
N PHE A 18 -16.24 13.47 5.30
CA PHE A 18 -15.30 14.01 6.27
C PHE A 18 -14.10 14.68 5.61
N LEU A 19 -13.51 14.05 4.58
CA LEU A 19 -12.36 14.61 3.83
C LEU A 19 -12.69 15.96 3.17
N MET A 20 -13.96 16.17 2.83
CA MET A 20 -14.47 17.41 2.23
C MET A 20 -15.10 18.39 3.25
N SER A 21 -14.98 18.10 4.55
CA SER A 21 -15.66 18.88 5.59
C SER A 21 -14.90 20.15 5.97
N GLU A 22 -15.53 21.01 6.78
CA GLU A 22 -14.86 22.19 7.36
C GLU A 22 -13.81 21.83 8.42
N PHE A 23 -13.69 20.56 8.82
CA PHE A 23 -12.70 20.10 9.78
C PHE A 23 -11.32 19.87 9.16
N THR A 24 -11.22 19.82 7.83
CA THR A 24 -10.00 19.53 7.06
C THR A 24 -9.56 20.77 6.28
N SER A 25 -8.26 20.87 5.96
CA SER A 25 -7.73 21.97 5.13
C SER A 25 -7.91 21.67 3.63
N ASP A 26 -7.70 22.69 2.78
CA ASP A 26 -7.72 22.55 1.32
C ASP A 26 -6.62 21.62 0.78
N GLU A 27 -5.62 21.28 1.60
CA GLU A 27 -4.52 20.36 1.26
C GLU A 27 -4.89 18.87 1.49
N THR A 28 -6.05 18.61 2.12
CA THR A 28 -6.50 17.25 2.43
C THR A 28 -6.84 16.50 1.15
N MET A 29 -6.40 15.24 1.08
CA MET A 29 -6.70 14.36 -0.04
C MET A 29 -8.21 14.12 -0.16
N MET A 30 -8.71 14.25 -1.38
CA MET A 30 -10.02 13.73 -1.79
C MET A 30 -10.04 12.19 -1.73
N ILE A 31 -11.23 11.57 -1.68
CA ILE A 31 -11.38 10.11 -1.49
C ILE A 31 -10.67 9.28 -2.57
N ASP A 32 -10.70 9.73 -3.82
CA ASP A 32 -10.04 9.11 -4.97
C ASP A 32 -8.50 9.23 -4.88
N SER A 33 -7.98 10.41 -4.52
CA SER A 33 -6.56 10.60 -4.20
C SER A 33 -6.11 9.71 -3.04
N LEU A 34 -6.93 9.59 -1.99
CA LEU A 34 -6.65 8.73 -0.85
C LEU A 34 -6.57 7.25 -1.27
N ASP A 35 -7.50 6.77 -2.11
CA ASP A 35 -7.50 5.38 -2.61
C ASP A 35 -6.20 5.08 -3.39
N GLY A 36 -5.76 6.00 -4.25
CA GLY A 36 -4.50 5.87 -4.99
C GLY A 36 -3.26 5.88 -4.08
N TYR A 37 -3.24 6.79 -3.11
CA TYR A 37 -2.19 6.88 -2.09
C TYR A 37 -2.06 5.59 -1.28
N LEU A 38 -3.18 5.10 -0.75
CA LEU A 38 -3.24 3.85 0.01
C LEU A 38 -2.88 2.63 -0.86
N THR A 39 -3.26 2.64 -2.14
CA THR A 39 -2.91 1.57 -3.08
C THR A 39 -1.40 1.47 -3.29
N ALA A 40 -0.71 2.58 -3.56
CA ALA A 40 0.75 2.58 -3.69
C ALA A 40 1.46 2.08 -2.42
N ILE A 41 0.98 2.48 -1.24
CA ILE A 41 1.49 2.00 0.05
C ILE A 41 1.26 0.49 0.18
N ALA A 42 0.07 0.00 -0.18
CA ALA A 42 -0.31 -1.40 -0.07
C ALA A 42 0.55 -2.30 -0.95
N ILE A 43 0.87 -1.87 -2.19
CA ILE A 43 1.56 -2.71 -3.18
C ILE A 43 3.07 -2.42 -3.35
N GLY A 44 3.57 -1.35 -2.72
CA GLY A 44 4.95 -0.87 -2.89
C GLY A 44 6.06 -1.77 -2.35
N PRO A 45 7.32 -1.34 -2.36
CA PRO A 45 8.46 -2.19 -2.02
C PRO A 45 8.61 -2.49 -0.52
N VAL A 46 8.09 -1.63 0.36
CA VAL A 46 8.35 -1.67 1.81
C VAL A 46 7.07 -1.42 2.60
N THR A 47 7.01 -1.97 3.83
CA THR A 47 5.95 -1.65 4.79
C THR A 47 6.26 -0.31 5.46
N LEU A 48 5.28 0.61 5.42
CA LEU A 48 5.37 1.89 6.11
C LEU A 48 4.60 1.83 7.43
N MET A 49 5.14 2.48 8.45
CA MET A 49 4.45 2.71 9.71
C MET A 49 3.35 3.78 9.50
N PRO A 50 2.20 3.68 10.18
CA PRO A 50 1.12 4.67 10.05
C PRO A 50 1.56 6.12 10.25
N SER A 51 2.46 6.37 11.20
CA SER A 51 3.03 7.71 11.43
C SER A 51 3.79 8.29 10.25
N GLU A 52 4.19 7.47 9.26
CA GLU A 52 4.93 7.90 8.08
C GLU A 52 4.02 8.31 6.92
N TRP A 53 2.76 7.87 6.90
CA TRP A 53 1.84 8.13 5.78
C TRP A 53 0.52 8.80 6.18
N ILE A 54 0.05 8.64 7.42
CA ILE A 54 -1.17 9.32 7.90
C ILE A 54 -1.08 10.84 7.74
N PRO A 55 0.01 11.52 8.13
CA PRO A 55 0.08 12.99 7.97
C PRO A 55 -0.10 13.43 6.52
N GLY A 56 0.39 12.62 5.57
CA GLY A 56 0.30 12.93 4.14
C GLY A 56 -1.12 12.96 3.58
N ILE A 57 -2.10 12.34 4.27
CA ILE A 57 -3.52 12.42 3.92
C ILE A 57 -4.04 13.84 4.10
N TRP A 58 -3.59 14.54 5.14
CA TRP A 58 -4.13 15.82 5.56
C TRP A 58 -3.42 16.99 4.88
N GLY A 59 -2.10 16.90 4.73
CA GLY A 59 -1.32 17.95 4.06
C GLY A 59 0.17 17.87 4.35
N PRO A 60 0.96 18.82 3.83
CA PRO A 60 2.41 18.86 4.02
C PRO A 60 2.85 19.35 5.41
N SER A 61 1.99 20.02 6.17
CA SER A 61 2.30 20.65 7.46
C SER A 61 1.51 20.03 8.61
N PRO A 62 2.04 20.02 9.86
CA PRO A 62 1.23 19.68 11.04
C PRO A 62 0.00 20.58 11.24
N GLU A 63 -0.01 21.77 10.64
CA GLU A 63 -1.15 22.70 10.68
C GLU A 63 -2.34 22.21 9.82
N ASP A 64 -2.10 21.27 8.91
CA ASP A 64 -3.12 20.66 8.06
C ASP A 64 -3.88 19.53 8.77
N GLU A 65 -3.45 19.12 9.97
CA GLU A 65 -4.15 18.08 10.72
C GLU A 65 -5.62 18.47 10.97
N PRO A 66 -6.57 17.53 10.81
CA PRO A 66 -7.98 17.84 10.94
C PRO A 66 -8.31 18.36 12.35
N ALA A 67 -9.13 19.39 12.41
CA ALA A 67 -9.68 19.93 13.65
C ALA A 67 -10.83 19.06 14.16
N PHE A 68 -10.53 17.80 14.50
CA PHE A 68 -11.53 16.82 14.94
C PHE A 68 -12.37 17.36 16.11
N GLU A 69 -13.69 17.19 16.01
CA GLU A 69 -14.64 17.68 17.02
C GLU A 69 -14.56 16.88 18.33
N SER A 70 -14.12 15.62 18.25
CA SER A 70 -14.08 14.68 19.37
C SER A 70 -13.10 13.53 19.15
N VAL A 71 -12.76 12.83 20.24
CA VAL A 71 -11.95 11.60 20.20
C VAL A 71 -12.70 10.50 19.46
N GLU A 72 -14.02 10.44 19.59
CA GLU A 72 -14.89 9.48 18.92
C GLU A 72 -14.87 9.69 17.40
N GLN A 73 -14.97 10.93 16.92
CA GLN A 73 -14.86 11.27 15.50
C GLN A 73 -13.47 10.88 14.98
N THR A 74 -12.42 11.24 15.71
CA THR A 74 -11.04 10.87 15.37
C THR A 74 -10.88 9.37 15.18
N GLN A 75 -11.36 8.57 16.14
CA GLN A 75 -11.30 7.10 16.08
C GLN A 75 -12.12 6.54 14.93
N HIS A 76 -13.31 7.10 14.67
CA HIS A 76 -14.18 6.67 13.57
C HIS A 76 -13.51 6.87 12.21
N ILE A 77 -12.98 8.07 11.95
CA ILE A 77 -12.31 8.39 10.68
C ILE A 77 -11.07 7.53 10.48
N PHE A 78 -10.22 7.38 11.50
CA PHE A 78 -9.07 6.48 11.39
C PHE A 78 -9.49 5.02 11.13
N ASN A 79 -10.57 4.55 11.77
CA ASN A 79 -11.09 3.22 11.49
C ASN A 79 -11.54 3.06 10.03
N LEU A 80 -12.19 4.07 9.44
CA LEU A 80 -12.58 4.05 8.02
C LEU A 80 -11.33 4.00 7.12
N VAL A 81 -10.34 4.87 7.35
CA VAL A 81 -9.08 4.88 6.59
C VAL A 81 -8.36 3.52 6.65
N PHE A 82 -8.20 2.95 7.85
CA PHE A 82 -7.54 1.65 8.01
C PHE A 82 -8.36 0.51 7.41
N ARG A 83 -9.69 0.57 7.49
CA ARG A 83 -10.55 -0.44 6.83
C ARG A 83 -10.42 -0.37 5.32
N HIS A 84 -10.32 0.83 4.75
CA HIS A 84 -10.09 1.02 3.33
C HIS A 84 -8.73 0.44 2.92
N PHE A 85 -7.66 0.81 3.63
CA PHE A 85 -6.33 0.28 3.39
C PHE A 85 -6.27 -1.25 3.49
N ASN A 86 -6.87 -1.83 4.53
CA ASN A 86 -6.93 -3.28 4.70
C ASN A 86 -7.77 -3.97 3.62
N ASN A 87 -8.82 -3.33 3.12
CA ASN A 87 -9.58 -3.85 1.99
C ASN A 87 -8.71 -3.94 0.74
N ILE A 88 -7.96 -2.88 0.41
CA ILE A 88 -7.02 -2.85 -0.72
C ILE A 88 -5.99 -3.98 -0.59
N VAL A 89 -5.31 -4.06 0.56
CA VAL A 89 -4.33 -5.13 0.86
C VAL A 89 -4.96 -6.51 0.65
N SER A 90 -6.12 -6.75 1.24
CA SER A 90 -6.81 -8.04 1.14
C SER A 90 -7.24 -8.39 -0.29
N THR A 91 -7.53 -7.39 -1.11
CA THR A 91 -7.91 -7.57 -2.52
C THR A 91 -6.71 -8.06 -3.32
N PHE A 92 -5.56 -7.37 -3.20
CA PHE A 92 -4.32 -7.81 -3.85
C PHE A 92 -3.83 -9.17 -3.36
N GLU A 93 -4.01 -9.52 -2.08
CA GLU A 93 -3.61 -10.85 -1.57
C GLU A 93 -4.48 -12.00 -2.08
N ARG A 94 -5.75 -11.74 -2.39
CA ARG A 94 -6.74 -12.79 -2.71
C ARG A 94 -7.01 -12.92 -4.20
N ASP A 95 -7.24 -11.79 -4.86
CA ASP A 95 -7.62 -11.70 -6.27
C ASP A 95 -7.24 -10.31 -6.80
N PRO A 96 -5.94 -10.07 -7.13
CA PRO A 96 -5.47 -8.78 -7.63
C PRO A 96 -6.28 -8.25 -8.81
N GLU A 97 -6.73 -9.14 -9.70
CA GLU A 97 -7.53 -8.80 -10.89
C GLU A 97 -8.92 -8.26 -10.57
N SER A 98 -9.40 -8.44 -9.34
CA SER A 98 -10.68 -7.89 -8.87
C SER A 98 -10.58 -6.46 -8.34
N ILE A 99 -9.38 -5.85 -8.37
CA ILE A 99 -9.19 -4.47 -7.92
C ILE A 99 -10.06 -3.51 -8.72
N ALA A 100 -10.76 -2.64 -8.00
CA ALA A 100 -11.61 -1.59 -8.56
C ALA A 100 -11.21 -0.25 -7.92
N PRO A 101 -10.24 0.47 -8.52
CA PRO A 101 -9.84 1.79 -8.07
C PRO A 101 -11.02 2.78 -8.03
N LEU A 102 -11.03 3.69 -7.06
CA LEU A 102 -12.01 4.76 -6.96
C LEU A 102 -11.61 5.92 -7.88
N PHE A 103 -12.09 5.87 -9.13
CA PHE A 103 -11.91 6.96 -10.10
C PHE A 103 -13.14 7.86 -10.15
N ASN A 104 -12.91 9.14 -10.47
CA ASN A 104 -14.00 10.08 -10.71
C ASN A 104 -14.61 9.88 -12.09
N ILE A 105 -15.87 10.27 -12.21
CA ILE A 105 -16.54 10.42 -13.50
C ILE A 105 -16.84 11.90 -13.69
N ASN A 106 -16.15 12.51 -14.66
CA ASN A 106 -16.24 13.94 -14.94
C ASN A 106 -17.08 14.15 -16.20
N ARG A 107 -18.07 15.06 -16.12
CA ARG A 107 -18.90 15.45 -17.26
C ARG A 107 -18.40 16.77 -17.86
N PHE A 108 -18.13 16.78 -19.16
CA PHE A 108 -17.61 17.96 -19.86
C PHE A 108 -18.69 18.66 -20.71
N ASP A 109 -18.31 19.76 -21.34
CA ASP A 109 -19.20 20.64 -22.12
C ASP A 109 -19.92 19.93 -23.29
N ASP A 110 -19.35 18.83 -23.79
CA ASP A 110 -19.95 17.96 -24.80
C ASP A 110 -21.01 17.01 -24.23
N HIS A 111 -21.32 17.13 -22.93
CA HIS A 111 -22.22 16.29 -22.16
C HIS A 111 -21.82 14.81 -22.07
N HIS A 112 -20.59 14.47 -22.46
CA HIS A 112 -20.04 13.13 -22.27
C HIS A 112 -19.43 13.02 -20.87
N GLU A 113 -19.61 11.86 -20.26
CA GLU A 113 -18.99 11.47 -19.01
C GLU A 113 -17.71 10.69 -19.33
N TYR A 114 -16.62 11.05 -18.66
CA TYR A 114 -15.31 10.44 -18.84
C TYR A 114 -14.79 9.92 -17.51
N LEU A 115 -14.19 8.74 -17.53
CA LEU A 115 -13.47 8.18 -16.39
C LEU A 115 -12.13 8.93 -16.19
N ASP A 116 -11.93 9.49 -15.00
CA ASP A 116 -10.79 10.34 -14.70
C ASP A 116 -10.06 9.84 -13.45
N ALA A 117 -8.80 9.41 -13.65
CA ALA A 117 -7.94 8.89 -12.61
C ALA A 117 -6.80 9.87 -12.25
N GLU A 118 -6.89 11.14 -12.62
CA GLU A 118 -5.86 12.15 -12.36
C GLU A 118 -5.54 12.28 -10.86
N SER A 119 -6.54 12.61 -10.05
CA SER A 119 -6.44 12.68 -8.58
C SER A 119 -5.94 11.37 -7.96
N TRP A 120 -6.49 10.23 -8.42
CA TRP A 120 -6.08 8.91 -7.96
C TRP A 120 -4.59 8.65 -8.24
N ALA A 121 -4.14 8.92 -9.47
CA ALA A 121 -2.76 8.76 -9.87
C ALA A 121 -1.85 9.73 -9.10
N HIS A 122 -2.31 10.95 -8.82
CA HIS A 122 -1.59 11.92 -8.00
C HIS A 122 -1.35 11.40 -6.58
N GLY A 123 -2.38 10.87 -5.94
CA GLY A 123 -2.26 10.17 -4.66
C GLY A 123 -1.24 9.03 -4.71
N PHE A 124 -1.29 8.20 -5.76
CA PHE A 124 -0.32 7.12 -5.97
C PHE A 124 1.12 7.64 -6.05
N MET A 125 1.36 8.71 -6.80
CA MET A 125 2.69 9.34 -6.95
C MET A 125 3.17 9.95 -5.62
N ARG A 126 2.29 10.61 -4.87
CA ARG A 126 2.63 11.12 -3.52
C ARG A 126 3.06 10.01 -2.56
N ALA A 127 2.45 8.82 -2.64
CA ALA A 127 2.83 7.67 -1.83
C ALA A 127 4.18 7.07 -2.26
N ILE A 128 4.51 7.08 -3.55
CA ILE A 128 5.85 6.72 -4.03
C ILE A 128 6.90 7.61 -3.35
N ASP A 129 6.66 8.92 -3.28
CA ASP A 129 7.63 9.89 -2.78
C ASP A 129 8.00 9.70 -1.30
N LEU A 130 7.11 9.13 -0.49
CA LEU A 130 7.42 8.76 0.90
C LEU A 130 8.68 7.89 1.00
N ARG A 131 8.91 7.00 0.03
CA ARG A 131 10.07 6.10 -0.02
C ARG A 131 10.60 5.94 -1.43
N ARG A 132 10.75 7.04 -2.17
CA ARG A 132 11.15 7.02 -3.59
C ARG A 132 12.39 6.18 -3.88
N SER A 133 13.39 6.23 -2.99
CA SER A 133 14.61 5.43 -3.10
C SER A 133 14.37 3.92 -3.07
N ALA A 134 13.34 3.45 -2.34
CA ALA A 134 12.97 2.04 -2.31
C ALA A 134 12.29 1.58 -3.61
N TRP A 135 11.68 2.51 -4.37
CA TRP A 135 11.06 2.24 -5.66
C TRP A 135 12.07 2.19 -6.83
N GLN A 136 13.32 2.64 -6.61
CA GLN A 136 14.36 2.69 -7.65
C GLN A 136 14.52 1.39 -8.47
N PRO A 137 14.49 0.18 -7.87
CA PRO A 137 14.56 -1.06 -8.66
C PRO A 137 13.44 -1.25 -9.68
N LEU A 138 12.26 -0.67 -9.47
CA LEU A 138 11.18 -0.66 -10.46
C LEU A 138 11.40 0.44 -11.51
N PHE A 139 11.98 1.58 -11.14
CA PHE A 139 12.31 2.65 -12.10
C PHE A 139 13.42 2.24 -13.08
N ASP A 140 14.36 1.43 -12.62
CA ASP A 140 15.49 0.96 -13.42
C ASP A 140 15.15 -0.23 -14.33
N ASP A 141 14.01 -0.90 -14.11
CA ASP A 141 13.57 -2.02 -14.95
C ASP A 141 12.84 -1.50 -16.19
N ALA A 142 13.42 -1.75 -17.37
CA ALA A 142 12.83 -1.30 -18.63
C ALA A 142 11.43 -1.87 -18.89
N ARG A 143 11.06 -3.00 -18.27
CA ARG A 143 9.75 -3.65 -18.44
C ARG A 143 8.64 -2.91 -17.68
N SER A 144 8.96 -2.18 -16.62
CA SER A 144 8.00 -1.44 -15.80
C SER A 144 7.73 -0.03 -16.27
N ALA A 145 8.49 0.48 -17.25
CA ALA A 145 8.26 1.79 -17.85
C ALA A 145 6.80 1.94 -18.33
N ASP A 146 6.28 0.93 -19.04
CA ASP A 146 4.90 0.92 -19.54
C ASP A 146 3.85 0.82 -18.41
N TRP A 147 4.21 0.27 -17.25
CA TRP A 147 3.29 0.16 -16.11
C TRP A 147 3.19 1.48 -15.35
N LEU A 148 4.31 2.16 -15.16
CA LEU A 148 4.35 3.45 -14.47
C LEU A 148 3.86 4.59 -15.36
N ARG A 149 3.86 4.41 -16.68
CA ARG A 149 3.55 5.48 -17.64
C ARG A 149 2.20 6.18 -17.40
N PRO A 150 1.04 5.50 -17.31
CA PRO A 150 -0.22 6.18 -17.06
C PRO A 150 -0.26 6.86 -15.68
N LEU A 151 0.34 6.25 -14.66
CA LEU A 151 0.44 6.81 -13.31
C LEU A 151 1.25 8.12 -13.31
N TYR A 152 2.39 8.11 -14.00
CA TYR A 152 3.24 9.29 -14.14
C TYR A 152 2.56 10.40 -14.95
N LEU A 153 1.96 10.06 -16.10
CA LEU A 153 1.31 11.04 -16.97
C LEU A 153 0.12 11.74 -16.30
N LEU A 154 -0.65 11.00 -15.51
CA LEU A 154 -1.84 11.53 -14.85
C LEU A 154 -1.55 12.15 -13.49
N GLY A 155 -0.53 11.68 -12.77
CA GLY A 155 -0.36 11.98 -11.34
C GLY A 155 0.92 12.70 -10.95
N ALA A 156 1.89 12.88 -11.84
CA ALA A 156 3.11 13.60 -11.48
C ALA A 156 2.89 15.11 -11.49
N ASP A 157 3.43 15.82 -10.50
CA ASP A 157 3.34 17.29 -10.42
C ASP A 157 4.02 17.97 -11.63
N ASP A 158 5.10 17.36 -12.16
CA ASP A 158 5.86 17.87 -13.29
C ASP A 158 6.03 16.79 -14.38
N VAL A 159 5.52 17.08 -15.57
CA VAL A 159 5.71 16.28 -16.79
C VAL A 159 6.32 17.14 -17.90
N SER A 160 6.91 16.51 -18.92
CA SER A 160 7.46 17.25 -20.05
C SER A 160 6.37 17.89 -20.91
N GLU A 161 6.67 18.96 -21.65
CA GLU A 161 5.71 19.58 -22.58
C GLU A 161 5.15 18.57 -23.61
N GLU A 162 5.97 17.59 -24.04
CA GLU A 162 5.53 16.52 -24.95
C GLU A 162 4.53 15.58 -24.27
N ASP A 163 4.71 15.31 -22.98
CA ASP A 163 3.84 14.46 -22.18
C ASP A 163 2.51 15.13 -21.84
N GLU A 164 2.50 16.44 -21.61
CA GLU A 164 1.27 17.21 -21.42
C GLU A 164 0.33 17.08 -22.63
N LEU A 165 0.88 16.93 -23.85
CA LEU A 165 0.07 16.69 -25.06
C LEU A 165 -0.72 15.37 -25.01
N LEU A 166 -0.23 14.40 -24.24
CA LEU A 166 -0.81 13.07 -24.12
C LEU A 166 -1.97 13.00 -23.12
N VAL A 167 -2.17 14.03 -22.30
CA VAL A 167 -3.25 14.11 -21.28
C VAL A 167 -4.19 15.30 -21.48
N ARG A 168 -4.00 16.07 -22.55
CA ARG A 168 -4.69 17.35 -22.78
C ARG A 168 -6.21 17.23 -22.87
N SER A 169 -6.73 16.13 -23.41
CA SER A 169 -8.17 15.92 -23.59
C SER A 169 -8.74 14.92 -22.59
N PRO A 170 -10.03 15.03 -22.21
CA PRO A 170 -10.71 14.03 -21.37
C PRO A 170 -10.60 12.60 -21.91
N ALA A 171 -10.80 12.41 -23.22
CA ALA A 171 -10.71 11.10 -23.86
C ALA A 171 -9.30 10.46 -23.76
N GLN A 172 -8.24 11.27 -23.82
CA GLN A 172 -6.87 10.76 -23.64
C GLN A 172 -6.63 10.33 -22.19
N ARG A 173 -7.12 11.12 -21.22
CA ARG A 173 -7.01 10.79 -19.79
C ARG A 173 -7.78 9.51 -19.50
N GLU A 174 -9.00 9.36 -20.00
CA GLU A 174 -9.79 8.13 -19.89
C GLU A 174 -9.04 6.90 -20.42
N GLN A 175 -8.43 7.00 -21.62
CA GLN A 175 -7.62 5.90 -22.16
C GLN A 175 -6.44 5.50 -21.26
N LEU A 176 -5.87 6.44 -20.51
CA LEU A 176 -4.81 6.16 -19.54
C LEU A 176 -5.40 5.58 -18.23
N SER A 177 -6.51 6.14 -17.75
CA SER A 177 -7.25 5.68 -16.57
C SER A 177 -7.64 4.21 -16.70
N GLU A 178 -8.17 3.81 -17.85
CA GLU A 178 -8.58 2.42 -18.14
C GLU A 178 -7.43 1.41 -18.06
N GLN A 179 -6.17 1.86 -18.24
CA GLN A 179 -5.00 0.99 -18.15
C GLN A 179 -4.53 0.76 -16.71
N ILE A 180 -4.84 1.67 -15.79
CA ILE A 180 -4.28 1.68 -14.43
C ILE A 180 -4.52 0.36 -13.68
N PRO A 181 -5.72 -0.25 -13.67
CA PRO A 181 -5.96 -1.50 -12.92
C PRO A 181 -4.96 -2.62 -13.27
N ASP A 182 -4.72 -2.85 -14.56
CA ASP A 182 -3.75 -3.85 -15.02
C ASP A 182 -2.31 -3.48 -14.67
N ARG A 183 -2.00 -2.17 -14.67
CA ARG A 183 -0.65 -1.68 -14.34
C ARG A 183 -0.33 -1.88 -12.87
N ILE A 184 -1.26 -1.57 -11.96
CA ILE A 184 -1.03 -1.72 -10.52
C ILE A 184 -0.94 -3.19 -10.11
N VAL A 185 -1.66 -4.10 -10.79
CA VAL A 185 -1.48 -5.55 -10.61
C VAL A 185 -0.07 -5.99 -11.04
N SER A 186 0.45 -5.43 -12.14
CA SER A 186 1.81 -5.72 -12.61
C SER A 186 2.88 -5.22 -11.63
N ILE A 187 2.69 -4.01 -11.09
CA ILE A 187 3.56 -3.43 -10.04
C ILE A 187 3.53 -4.28 -8.77
N TYR A 188 2.34 -4.68 -8.30
CA TYR A 188 2.18 -5.56 -7.15
C TYR A 188 2.96 -6.89 -7.34
N ARG A 189 2.78 -7.54 -8.50
CA ARG A 189 3.47 -8.79 -8.83
C ARG A 189 4.99 -8.64 -8.91
N TYR A 190 5.47 -7.50 -9.39
CA TYR A 190 6.90 -7.19 -9.41
C TYR A 190 7.50 -7.22 -8.00
N TRP A 191 6.81 -6.63 -7.02
CA TRP A 191 7.31 -6.53 -5.64
C TRP A 191 7.09 -7.79 -4.81
N LEU A 192 6.17 -8.67 -5.19
CA LEU A 192 5.83 -9.87 -4.41
C LEU A 192 7.05 -10.76 -4.04
N PRO A 193 7.97 -11.10 -4.97
CA PRO A 193 9.17 -11.87 -4.62
C PRO A 193 10.11 -11.13 -3.66
N TYR A 194 10.23 -9.80 -3.79
CA TYR A 194 11.07 -8.99 -2.90
C TYR A 194 10.50 -8.97 -1.48
N ARG A 195 9.17 -8.78 -1.35
CA ARG A 195 8.47 -8.81 -0.06
C ARG A 195 8.60 -10.18 0.63
N HIS A 196 8.46 -11.27 -0.12
CA HIS A 196 8.68 -12.61 0.41
C HIS A 196 10.11 -12.81 0.91
N ALA A 197 11.11 -12.39 0.12
CA ALA A 197 12.51 -12.52 0.53
C ALA A 197 12.84 -11.70 1.79
N VAL A 198 12.28 -10.51 1.94
CA VAL A 198 12.42 -9.69 3.16
C VAL A 198 11.76 -10.38 4.35
N HIS A 199 10.52 -10.87 4.19
CA HIS A 199 9.81 -11.59 5.24
C HIS A 199 10.56 -12.85 5.70
N GLU A 200 11.05 -13.67 4.77
CA GLU A 200 11.85 -14.87 5.07
C GLU A 200 13.13 -14.53 5.83
N ARG A 201 13.83 -13.46 5.45
CA ARG A 201 15.02 -12.98 6.17
C ARG A 201 14.67 -12.57 7.60
N HIS A 202 13.56 -11.86 7.82
CA HIS A 202 13.11 -11.47 9.16
C HIS A 202 12.79 -12.67 10.05
N LEU A 203 12.12 -13.70 9.51
CA LEU A 203 11.87 -14.95 10.22
C LEU A 203 13.19 -15.67 10.56
N ALA A 204 14.13 -15.72 9.62
CA ALA A 204 15.44 -16.35 9.84
C ALA A 204 16.27 -15.62 10.91
N THR A 205 16.21 -14.28 10.99
CA THR A 205 16.90 -13.51 12.04
C THR A 205 16.23 -13.64 13.41
N THR A 206 14.91 -13.78 13.47
CA THR A 206 14.16 -13.92 14.73
C THR A 206 14.37 -15.31 15.36
N ILE A 207 14.61 -16.34 14.53
CA ILE A 207 14.96 -17.70 14.97
C ILE A 207 16.49 -17.84 15.10
N GLN A 208 17.15 -16.95 15.84
CA GLN A 208 18.46 -17.29 16.39
C GLN A 208 18.27 -18.08 17.68
N ARG A 209 18.69 -19.35 17.69
CA ARG A 209 18.76 -20.15 18.92
C ARG A 209 19.54 -19.36 19.97
N THR A 210 18.85 -18.90 21.02
CA THR A 210 19.45 -18.24 22.18
C THR A 210 20.32 -19.19 23.00
N ALA A 211 20.13 -20.50 22.85
CA ALA A 211 20.97 -21.50 23.47
C ALA A 211 22.20 -21.81 22.59
N PRO A 212 23.43 -21.79 23.13
CA PRO A 212 24.62 -22.20 22.40
C PRO A 212 24.42 -23.62 21.87
N LYS A 213 24.91 -23.87 20.65
CA LYS A 213 24.86 -25.19 20.03
C LYS A 213 25.64 -26.17 20.90
N ILE A 214 24.93 -26.94 21.74
CA ILE A 214 25.52 -27.99 22.56
C ILE A 214 26.22 -28.98 21.63
N GLY A 215 27.54 -29.07 21.78
CA GLY A 215 28.38 -30.00 21.08
C GLY A 215 28.04 -31.43 21.49
N ARG A 216 28.19 -32.36 20.55
CA ARG A 216 27.90 -33.79 20.75
C ARG A 216 28.66 -34.38 21.97
N ASN A 217 29.80 -33.80 22.37
CA ASN A 217 30.60 -34.24 23.50
C ASN A 217 30.47 -33.36 24.76
N ASP A 218 29.70 -32.28 24.73
CA ASP A 218 29.55 -31.34 25.84
C ASP A 218 28.70 -31.96 26.96
N GLN A 219 28.76 -31.38 28.16
CA GLN A 219 27.88 -31.81 29.26
C GLN A 219 26.42 -31.57 28.90
N CYS A 220 25.59 -32.56 29.19
CA CYS A 220 24.17 -32.52 28.89
C CYS A 220 23.43 -31.60 29.87
N PRO A 221 22.56 -30.69 29.39
CA PRO A 221 21.91 -29.67 30.22
C PRO A 221 20.82 -30.22 31.16
N CYS A 222 20.43 -31.50 31.02
CA CYS A 222 19.42 -32.15 31.89
C CYS A 222 19.98 -32.59 33.26
N SER A 223 21.10 -32.03 33.69
CA SER A 223 21.74 -32.30 35.00
C SER A 223 22.20 -33.74 35.21
N SER A 224 22.24 -34.57 34.16
CA SER A 224 22.58 -36.00 34.27
C SER A 224 24.08 -36.28 34.48
N GLY A 225 24.94 -35.26 34.35
CA GLY A 225 26.41 -35.39 34.40
C GLY A 225 27.03 -36.11 33.19
N LYS A 226 26.24 -36.52 32.19
CA LYS A 226 26.71 -37.26 31.01
C LYS A 226 26.99 -36.33 29.83
N LYS A 227 27.81 -36.78 28.87
CA LYS A 227 27.98 -36.09 27.57
C LYS A 227 26.67 -36.12 26.77
N PHE A 228 26.34 -35.06 26.04
CA PHE A 228 25.06 -34.91 25.31
C PHE A 228 24.72 -36.13 24.43
N LYS A 229 25.68 -36.64 23.64
CA LYS A 229 25.48 -37.85 22.80
C LYS A 229 25.18 -39.15 23.53
N LYS A 230 25.38 -39.20 24.85
CA LYS A 230 25.11 -40.37 25.70
C LYS A 230 23.92 -40.12 26.64
N CYS A 231 23.17 -39.04 26.41
CA CYS A 231 22.01 -38.63 27.21
C CYS A 231 20.92 -38.08 26.29
N CYS A 232 20.54 -36.81 26.37
CA CYS A 232 19.43 -36.26 25.55
C CYS A 232 19.70 -36.29 24.03
N GLY A 233 20.94 -36.51 23.60
CA GLY A 233 21.32 -36.68 22.19
C GLY A 233 21.38 -38.14 21.71
N THR A 234 20.97 -39.14 22.51
CA THR A 234 20.77 -40.51 22.00
C THR A 234 19.40 -40.63 21.36
N ALA A 235 19.35 -41.08 20.10
CA ALA A 235 18.12 -41.30 19.33
C ALA A 235 17.35 -42.55 19.81
N SER A 236 17.07 -42.67 21.10
CA SER A 236 16.36 -43.80 21.69
C SER A 236 15.45 -43.31 22.80
N ILE A 237 14.28 -42.81 22.41
CA ILE A 237 12.92 -43.17 22.86
C ILE A 237 11.98 -42.37 21.94
N LEU A 238 11.71 -42.93 20.77
CA LEU A 238 10.51 -42.70 19.97
C LEU A 238 9.96 -44.10 19.74
N HIS A 239 9.12 -44.55 20.66
CA HIS A 239 8.03 -45.46 20.33
C HIS A 239 6.77 -44.60 20.26
#